data_AF-A0A1F2QQL7-F1
#
_entry.id   AF-A0A1F2QQL7-F1
#
_cell.length_a   1.000
_cell.length_b   1.000
_cell.length_c   1.000
_cell.angle_alpha   90.00
_cell.angle_beta   90.00
_cell.angle_gamma   90.00
#
_symmetry.space_group_name_H-M   'P 1'
#
loop_
_entity.id
_entity.type
_entity.pdbx_description
1 polymer ?
#
loop_
_entity_poly.entity_id
_entity_poly.type
_entity_poly.pdbx_seq_one_letter_code
_entity_poly.pdbx_strand_id
1 'polypeptide(L)'
;MKTALWTATALLGAFLIETALGRLVSAPGWLLDPFLLVVVYCALVGGETHGMLTGMVAGWVQDMHFGGRVLGIAALAKLVVGFAVGLAGAHFLLGGTGVRALVILLASIADSLLVQWLASVFSIDVMALGPLTLASRAAVNATAGGALFALLEHRARRAQP
;
A
#
# COMPACT_ATOMS: atom_id res chain seq x y z
N MET A 1 -19.90 3.50 9.63
CA MET A 1 -19.48 2.32 10.46
C MET A 1 -19.10 1.11 9.61
N LYS A 2 -19.93 0.66 8.64
CA LYS A 2 -19.61 -0.51 7.79
C LYS A 2 -18.28 -0.39 7.02
N THR A 3 -17.98 0.77 6.44
CA THR A 3 -16.73 1.03 5.71
C THR A 3 -15.50 0.98 6.62
N ALA A 4 -15.54 1.63 7.78
CA ALA A 4 -14.45 1.61 8.75
C ALA A 4 -14.17 0.21 9.32
N LEU A 5 -15.21 -0.61 9.52
CA LEU A 5 -15.03 -2.00 9.95
C LEU A 5 -14.33 -2.82 8.86
N TRP A 6 -14.71 -2.60 7.60
CA TRP A 6 -14.09 -3.27 6.46
C TRP A 6 -12.62 -2.88 6.32
N THR A 7 -12.28 -1.59 6.42
CA THR A 7 -10.88 -1.14 6.35
C THR A 7 -10.03 -1.70 7.49
N ALA A 8 -10.56 -1.70 8.72
CA ALA A 8 -9.88 -2.30 9.87
C ALA A 8 -9.62 -3.80 9.63
N THR A 9 -10.60 -4.52 9.09
CA THR A 9 -10.45 -5.95 8.75
C THR A 9 -9.41 -6.16 7.65
N ALA A 10 -9.40 -5.30 6.62
CA ALA A 10 -8.42 -5.34 5.55
C ALA A 10 -6.99 -5.07 6.06
N LEU A 11 -6.81 -4.09 6.96
CA LEU A 11 -5.53 -3.79 7.60
C LEU A 11 -5.06 -4.93 8.52
N LEU A 12 -5.97 -5.56 9.26
CA LEU A 12 -5.66 -6.77 10.02
C LEU A 12 -5.21 -7.91 9.11
N GLY A 13 -5.88 -8.09 7.97
CA GLY A 13 -5.47 -9.05 6.94
C GLY A 13 -4.07 -8.75 6.40
N ALA A 14 -3.79 -7.49 6.05
CA ALA A 14 -2.48 -7.05 5.59
C ALA A 14 -1.40 -7.31 6.65
N PHE A 15 -1.67 -7.00 7.92
CA PHE A 15 -0.78 -7.27 9.04
C PHE A 15 -0.46 -8.77 9.19
N LEU A 16 -1.45 -9.64 9.10
CA LEU A 16 -1.25 -11.09 9.19
C LEU A 16 -0.43 -11.62 8.01
N ILE A 17 -0.71 -11.12 6.80
CA ILE A 17 0.05 -11.49 5.59
C ILE A 17 1.51 -11.04 5.74
N GLU A 18 1.76 -9.79 6.13
CA GLU A 18 3.12 -9.27 6.32
C GLU A 18 3.85 -10.00 7.45
N THR A 19 3.16 -10.36 8.53
CA THR A 19 3.72 -11.20 9.60
C THR A 19 4.09 -12.60 9.09
N ALA A 20 3.25 -13.20 8.24
CA ALA A 20 3.51 -14.53 7.67
C ALA A 20 4.70 -14.51 6.70
N LEU A 21 4.76 -13.52 5.80
CA LEU A 21 5.93 -13.25 4.94
C LEU A 21 7.19 -13.03 5.79
N GLY A 22 7.03 -12.26 6.87
CA GLY A 22 7.91 -12.10 8.03
C GLY A 22 8.67 -13.36 8.44
N ARG A 23 7.93 -14.47 8.54
CA ARG A 23 8.42 -15.74 9.07
C ARG A 23 8.89 -16.72 7.99
N LEU A 24 8.34 -16.60 6.78
CA LEU A 24 8.60 -17.55 5.69
C LEU A 24 9.81 -17.15 4.84
N VAL A 25 10.18 -15.86 4.82
CA VAL A 25 11.26 -15.34 3.99
C VAL A 25 12.26 -14.62 4.88
N SER A 26 13.54 -15.03 4.87
CA SER A 26 14.60 -14.45 5.72
C SER A 26 14.87 -12.95 5.49
N ALA A 27 14.34 -12.39 4.39
CA ALA A 27 14.34 -10.96 4.08
C ALA A 27 12.87 -10.54 3.84
N PRO A 28 12.11 -10.14 4.88
CA PRO A 28 10.68 -10.41 4.89
C PRO A 28 9.78 -9.34 4.28
N GLY A 29 10.30 -8.15 3.95
CA GLY A 29 9.49 -6.97 3.59
C GLY A 29 9.92 -6.20 2.35
N TRP A 30 10.84 -6.72 1.53
CA TRP A 30 11.36 -5.96 0.38
C TRP A 30 10.45 -6.01 -0.85
N LEU A 31 9.76 -7.14 -1.12
CA LEU A 31 9.09 -7.37 -2.41
C LEU A 31 7.59 -7.08 -2.44
N LEU A 32 6.87 -7.36 -1.36
CA LEU A 32 5.42 -7.18 -1.29
C LEU A 32 5.07 -6.26 -0.11
N ASP A 33 4.20 -5.28 -0.35
CA ASP A 33 3.67 -4.36 0.65
C ASP A 33 2.13 -4.50 0.72
N PRO A 34 1.61 -5.44 1.54
CA PRO A 34 0.18 -5.63 1.74
C PRO A 34 -0.54 -4.38 2.25
N PHE A 35 0.11 -3.59 3.11
CA PHE A 35 -0.48 -2.35 3.64
C PHE A 35 -0.74 -1.35 2.52
N LEU A 36 0.24 -1.14 1.63
CA LEU A 36 0.08 -0.24 0.49
C LEU A 36 -1.07 -0.66 -0.42
N LEU A 37 -1.27 -1.96 -0.66
CA LEU A 37 -2.39 -2.45 -1.47
C LEU A 37 -3.75 -2.07 -0.86
N VAL A 38 -3.89 -2.22 0.46
CA VAL A 38 -5.09 -1.81 1.18
C VAL A 38 -5.29 -0.30 1.09
N VAL A 39 -4.23 0.50 1.28
CA VAL A 39 -4.28 1.96 1.19
C VAL A 39 -4.74 2.42 -0.19
N VAL A 40 -4.14 1.89 -1.26
CA VAL A 40 -4.52 2.21 -2.65
C VAL A 40 -5.96 1.81 -2.92
N TYR A 41 -6.41 0.65 -2.46
CA TYR A 41 -7.81 0.25 -2.59
C TYR A 41 -8.76 1.24 -1.90
N CYS A 42 -8.47 1.55 -0.64
CA CYS A 42 -9.26 2.46 0.19
C CYS A 42 -9.29 3.88 -0.42
N ALA A 43 -8.18 4.34 -1.00
CA ALA A 43 -8.08 5.60 -1.70
C ALA A 43 -8.94 5.64 -2.97
N LEU A 44 -8.88 4.58 -3.80
CA LEU A 44 -9.64 4.50 -5.06
C LEU A 44 -11.16 4.37 -4.82
N VAL A 45 -11.57 3.69 -3.75
CA VAL A 45 -12.99 3.44 -3.45
C VAL A 45 -13.59 4.54 -2.57
N GLY A 46 -12.84 5.02 -1.59
CA GLY A 46 -13.30 5.97 -0.57
C GLY A 46 -12.86 7.42 -0.78
N GLY A 47 -12.02 7.69 -1.79
CA GLY A 47 -11.50 9.02 -2.09
C GLY A 47 -10.29 9.43 -1.24
N GLU A 48 -9.87 10.68 -1.43
CA GLU A 48 -8.64 11.27 -0.86
C GLU A 48 -8.54 11.16 0.67
N THR A 49 -9.58 11.58 1.41
CA THR A 49 -9.56 11.58 2.88
C THR A 49 -9.50 10.17 3.45
N HIS A 50 -10.23 9.24 2.82
CA HIS A 50 -10.25 7.85 3.26
C HIS A 50 -8.91 7.16 2.96
N GLY A 51 -8.32 7.41 1.80
CA GLY A 51 -6.98 6.97 1.45
C GLY A 51 -5.91 7.52 2.39
N MET A 52 -5.97 8.82 2.68
CA MET A 52 -5.06 9.51 3.60
C MET A 52 -5.08 8.90 5.01
N LEU A 53 -6.26 8.76 5.61
CA LEU A 53 -6.43 8.21 6.96
C LEU A 53 -6.02 6.72 7.01
N THR A 54 -6.39 5.95 5.99
CA THR A 54 -5.96 4.54 5.89
C THR A 54 -4.45 4.44 5.76
N GLY A 55 -3.82 5.30 4.96
CA GLY A 55 -2.37 5.40 4.79
C GLY A 55 -1.65 5.70 6.09
N MET A 56 -2.14 6.69 6.83
CA MET A 56 -1.62 7.05 8.14
C MET A 56 -1.65 5.86 9.11
N VAL A 57 -2.81 5.22 9.27
CA VAL A 57 -2.98 4.09 10.21
C VAL A 57 -2.15 2.90 9.78
N ALA A 58 -2.15 2.56 8.49
CA ALA A 58 -1.40 1.45 7.93
C ALA A 58 0.10 1.63 8.17
N GLY A 59 0.64 2.80 7.86
CA GLY A 59 2.06 3.07 8.06
C GLY A 59 2.46 3.15 9.54
N TRP A 60 1.57 3.62 10.44
CA TRP A 60 1.81 3.54 11.88
C TRP A 60 1.91 2.10 12.38
N VAL A 61 0.96 1.25 11.99
CA VAL A 61 0.99 -0.19 12.33
C VAL A 61 2.25 -0.85 11.77
N GLN A 62 2.64 -0.50 10.55
CA GLN A 62 3.83 -1.03 9.92
C GLN A 62 5.11 -0.57 10.63
N ASP A 63 5.22 0.70 10.99
CA ASP A 63 6.36 1.24 11.73
C ASP A 63 6.50 0.59 13.12
N MET A 64 5.38 0.35 13.82
CA MET A 64 5.39 -0.25 15.16
C MET A 64 5.86 -1.72 15.17
N HIS A 65 5.56 -2.49 14.13
CA HIS A 65 5.80 -3.94 14.11
C HIS A 65 6.94 -4.38 13.20
N PHE A 66 7.16 -3.68 12.10
CA PHE A 66 8.12 -4.02 11.05
C PHE A 66 9.13 -2.90 10.78
N GLY A 67 8.91 -1.72 11.38
CA GLY A 67 9.81 -0.58 11.27
C GLY A 67 11.07 -0.70 12.12
N GLY A 68 11.95 0.30 11.97
CA GLY A 68 13.18 0.43 12.73
C GLY A 68 12.99 1.27 14.00
N ARG A 69 14.07 1.93 14.45
CA ARG A 69 14.09 2.73 15.68
C ARG A 69 13.20 3.98 15.63
N VAL A 70 12.77 4.40 14.44
CA VAL A 70 11.98 5.62 14.24
C VAL A 70 10.61 5.27 13.71
N LEU A 71 9.60 5.76 14.42
CA LEU A 71 8.20 5.60 14.07
C LEU A 71 7.70 6.83 13.28
N GLY A 72 6.77 6.61 12.36
CA GLY A 72 6.05 7.65 11.64
C GLY A 72 6.54 7.91 10.21
N ILE A 73 7.65 7.31 9.77
CA ILE A 73 8.14 7.48 8.40
C ILE A 73 7.21 6.79 7.40
N ALA A 74 6.88 5.51 7.63
CA ALA A 74 5.95 4.81 6.76
C ALA A 74 4.54 5.42 6.88
N ALA A 75 4.15 5.86 8.08
CA ALA A 75 2.89 6.57 8.29
C ALA A 75 2.77 7.82 7.40
N LEU A 76 3.79 8.67 7.40
CA LEU A 76 3.78 9.90 6.61
C LEU A 76 3.84 9.61 5.10
N ALA A 77 4.68 8.67 4.67
CA ALA A 77 4.77 8.27 3.27
C ALA A 77 3.43 7.73 2.75
N LYS A 78 2.83 6.77 3.46
CA LYS A 78 1.56 6.14 3.06
C LYS A 78 0.38 7.10 3.18
N LEU A 79 0.41 8.05 4.11
CA LEU A 79 -0.57 9.14 4.18
C LEU A 79 -0.56 9.96 2.89
N VAL A 80 0.63 10.42 2.46
CA VAL A 80 0.78 11.23 1.24
C VAL A 80 0.40 10.43 0.00
N VAL A 81 0.85 9.18 -0.11
CA VAL A 81 0.52 8.29 -1.24
C VAL A 81 -0.98 8.01 -1.29
N GLY A 82 -1.60 7.68 -0.15
CA GLY A 82 -3.04 7.41 -0.07
C GLY A 82 -3.88 8.62 -0.45
N PHE A 83 -3.49 9.82 0.01
CA PHE A 83 -4.13 11.07 -0.41
C PHE A 83 -4.01 11.29 -1.92
N ALA A 84 -2.79 11.22 -2.46
CA ALA A 84 -2.52 11.47 -3.88
C ALA A 84 -3.26 10.49 -4.80
N VAL A 85 -3.29 9.20 -4.44
CA VAL A 85 -4.04 8.18 -5.19
C VAL A 85 -5.53 8.44 -5.14
N GLY A 86 -6.08 8.84 -3.99
CA GLY A 86 -7.50 9.15 -3.84
C GLY A 86 -7.91 10.39 -4.63
N LEU A 87 -7.07 11.43 -4.60
CA LEU A 87 -7.25 12.64 -5.42
C LEU A 87 -7.20 12.29 -6.92
N ALA A 88 -6.23 11.49 -7.35
CA ALA A 88 -6.15 11.03 -8.74
C ALA A 88 -7.38 10.19 -9.15
N GLY A 89 -7.90 9.36 -8.25
CA GLY A 89 -9.12 8.57 -8.49
C GLY A 89 -10.39 9.40 -8.66
N ALA A 90 -10.44 10.61 -8.11
CA ALA A 90 -11.55 11.54 -8.33
C ALA A 90 -11.51 12.19 -9.73
N HIS A 91 -10.30 12.36 -10.30
CA HIS A 91 -10.11 13.07 -11.57
C HIS A 91 -9.93 12.14 -12.78
N PHE A 92 -9.50 10.90 -12.57
CA PHE A 92 -9.26 9.93 -13.64
C PHE A 92 -10.21 8.72 -13.54
N LEU A 93 -10.68 8.23 -14.69
CA LEU A 93 -11.48 6.99 -14.78
C LEU A 93 -10.59 5.76 -14.59
N LEU A 94 -10.24 5.46 -13.34
CA LEU A 94 -9.39 4.33 -12.94
C LEU A 94 -10.19 3.00 -12.82
N GLY A 95 -10.96 2.69 -13.86
CA GLY A 95 -11.89 1.55 -13.87
C GLY A 95 -11.26 0.21 -14.29
N GLY A 96 -10.27 0.23 -15.17
CA GLY A 96 -9.69 -1.00 -15.72
C GLY A 96 -8.67 -1.66 -14.78
N THR A 97 -8.62 -3.00 -14.78
CA THR A 97 -7.65 -3.79 -14.00
C THR A 97 -6.20 -3.38 -14.31
N GLY A 98 -5.86 -3.16 -15.60
CA GLY A 98 -4.53 -2.71 -16.00
C GLY A 98 -4.19 -1.30 -15.49
N VAL A 99 -5.16 -0.39 -15.46
CA VAL A 99 -4.99 0.97 -14.93
C VAL A 99 -4.76 0.93 -13.42
N ARG A 100 -5.50 0.09 -12.69
CA ARG A 100 -5.29 -0.08 -11.24
C ARG A 100 -3.94 -0.70 -10.92
N ALA A 101 -3.49 -1.68 -11.71
CA ALA A 101 -2.14 -2.23 -11.58
C ALA A 101 -1.07 -1.15 -11.81
N LEU A 102 -1.24 -0.27 -12.80
CA LEU A 102 -0.36 0.88 -13.02
C LEU A 102 -0.37 1.85 -11.84
N VAL A 103 -1.54 2.15 -11.27
CA VAL A 103 -1.66 3.00 -10.06
C VAL A 103 -0.88 2.39 -8.90
N ILE A 104 -1.01 1.09 -8.65
CA ILE A 104 -0.27 0.39 -7.60
C ILE A 104 1.24 0.41 -7.86
N LEU A 105 1.65 0.25 -9.13
CA LEU A 105 3.05 0.34 -9.54
C LEU A 105 3.63 1.71 -9.18
N LEU A 106 2.96 2.79 -9.61
CA LEU A 106 3.38 4.16 -9.35
C LEU A 106 3.34 4.50 -7.86
N ALA A 107 2.29 4.06 -7.15
CA ALA A 107 2.17 4.23 -5.70
C ALA A 107 3.31 3.52 -4.95
N SER A 108 3.73 2.33 -5.40
CA SER A 108 4.85 1.59 -4.80
C SER A 108 6.19 2.28 -4.98
N ILE A 109 6.41 2.86 -6.17
CA ILE A 109 7.60 3.67 -6.45
C ILE A 109 7.58 4.92 -5.56
N ALA A 110 6.46 5.64 -5.54
CA ALA A 110 6.31 6.85 -4.75
C ALA A 110 6.51 6.59 -3.25
N ASP A 111 5.88 5.55 -2.70
CA ASP A 111 6.04 5.14 -1.30
C ASP A 111 7.51 4.86 -0.96
N SER A 112 8.17 4.04 -1.79
CA SER A 112 9.58 3.68 -1.58
C SER A 112 10.52 4.88 -1.65
N LEU A 113 10.27 5.82 -2.58
CA LEU A 113 11.07 7.04 -2.70
C LEU A 113 10.80 8.01 -1.54
N LEU A 114 9.54 8.15 -1.11
CA LEU A 114 9.17 9.00 0.02
C LEU A 114 9.77 8.49 1.32
N VAL A 115 9.74 7.18 1.58
CA VAL A 115 10.37 6.59 2.77
C VAL A 115 11.88 6.83 2.76
N GLN A 116 12.56 6.62 1.63
CA GLN A 116 14.00 6.86 1.51
C GLN A 116 14.36 8.35 1.67
N TRP A 117 13.54 9.24 1.10
CA TRP A 117 13.73 10.67 1.23
C TRP A 117 13.48 11.17 2.66
N LEU A 118 12.42 10.70 3.31
CA LEU A 118 12.15 11.03 4.72
C LEU A 118 13.27 10.50 5.62
N ALA A 119 13.72 9.27 5.40
CA ALA A 119 14.83 8.69 6.14
C ALA A 119 16.11 9.53 6.01
N SER A 120 16.42 10.03 4.81
CA SER A 120 17.61 10.88 4.61
C SER A 120 17.48 12.25 5.29
N VAL A 121 16.29 12.86 5.26
CA VAL A 121 16.01 14.12 5.97
C VAL A 121 16.22 13.98 7.48
N PHE A 122 15.82 12.85 8.06
CA PHE A 122 16.00 12.58 9.49
C PHE A 122 17.35 11.94 9.85
N SER A 123 18.28 11.80 8.89
CA SER A 123 19.59 11.16 9.09
C SER A 123 19.48 9.75 9.69
N ILE A 124 18.49 8.99 9.24
CA ILE A 124 18.25 7.61 9.69
C ILE A 124 18.90 6.68 8.67
N ASP A 125 19.78 5.81 9.16
CA ASP A 125 20.37 4.75 8.35
C ASP A 125 19.30 3.72 7.99
N VAL A 126 18.67 3.92 6.84
CA VAL A 126 17.76 2.94 6.23
C VAL A 126 18.48 2.34 5.04
N MET A 127 18.36 1.02 4.89
CA MET A 127 18.86 0.31 3.71
C MET A 127 18.20 0.93 2.46
N ALA A 128 18.97 1.72 1.70
CA ALA A 128 18.49 2.27 0.44
C ALA A 128 18.20 1.13 -0.53
N LEU A 129 17.00 1.13 -1.11
CA LEU A 129 16.63 0.11 -2.08
C LEU A 129 17.34 0.43 -3.39
N GLY A 130 18.19 -0.48 -3.86
CA GLY A 130 18.77 -0.37 -5.20
C GLY A 130 17.68 -0.28 -6.28
N PRO A 131 17.93 0.37 -7.43
CA PRO A 131 16.90 0.60 -8.45
C PRO A 131 16.17 -0.66 -8.91
N LEU A 132 16.91 -1.77 -9.04
CA LEU A 132 16.34 -3.07 -9.41
C LEU A 132 15.40 -3.62 -8.32
N THR A 133 15.76 -3.47 -7.05
CA THR A 133 14.91 -3.93 -5.94
C THR A 133 13.63 -3.11 -5.84
N LEU A 134 13.71 -1.79 -6.03
CA LEU A 134 12.55 -0.90 -6.07
C LEU A 134 11.63 -1.27 -7.24
N ALA A 135 12.18 -1.47 -8.44
CA ALA A 135 11.41 -1.91 -9.60
C ALA A 135 10.75 -3.27 -9.36
N SER A 136 11.46 -4.22 -8.76
CA SER A 136 10.93 -5.55 -8.44
C SER A 136 9.78 -5.48 -7.43
N ARG A 137 9.91 -4.68 -6.38
CA ARG A 137 8.85 -4.43 -5.39
C ARG A 137 7.61 -3.84 -6.05
N ALA A 138 7.80 -2.81 -6.86
CA ALA A 138 6.69 -2.16 -7.56
C ALA A 138 5.97 -3.12 -8.52
N ALA A 139 6.72 -3.96 -9.25
CA ALA A 139 6.16 -4.96 -10.14
C ALA A 139 5.39 -6.06 -9.39
N VAL A 140 5.93 -6.55 -8.27
CA VAL A 140 5.27 -7.57 -7.45
C VAL A 140 4.00 -7.01 -6.80
N ASN A 141 4.04 -5.80 -6.26
CA ASN A 141 2.85 -5.13 -5.75
C ASN A 141 1.80 -4.92 -6.85
N ALA A 142 2.20 -4.45 -8.03
CA ALA A 142 1.29 -4.21 -9.14
C ALA A 142 0.61 -5.49 -9.64
N THR A 143 1.36 -6.59 -9.73
CA THR A 143 0.81 -7.89 -10.14
C THR A 143 -0.10 -8.48 -9.06
N ALA A 144 0.32 -8.48 -7.79
CA ALA A 144 -0.47 -8.97 -6.67
C ALA A 144 -1.75 -8.15 -6.47
N GLY A 145 -1.64 -6.83 -6.46
CA GLY A 145 -2.77 -5.93 -6.33
C GLY A 145 -3.70 -5.96 -7.55
N GLY A 146 -3.15 -6.01 -8.76
CA GLY A 146 -3.94 -6.19 -9.99
C GLY A 146 -4.74 -7.49 -9.99
N ALA A 147 -4.13 -8.60 -9.60
CA ALA A 147 -4.80 -9.89 -9.45
C ALA A 147 -5.88 -9.85 -8.36
N LEU A 148 -5.59 -9.24 -7.21
CA LEU A 148 -6.56 -9.08 -6.12
C LEU A 148 -7.79 -8.29 -6.57
N PHE A 149 -7.58 -7.16 -7.26
CA PHE A 149 -8.66 -6.36 -7.82
C PHE A 149 -9.48 -7.12 -8.86
N ALA A 150 -8.82 -7.87 -9.75
CA ALA A 150 -9.52 -8.69 -10.76
C ALA A 150 -10.42 -9.76 -10.11
N LEU A 151 -9.93 -10.41 -9.04
CA LEU A 151 -10.69 -11.40 -8.29
C LEU A 151 -11.88 -10.79 -7.56
N LEU A 152 -11.71 -9.62 -6.94
CA LEU A 152 -12.79 -8.89 -6.27
C LEU A 152 -13.89 -8.47 -7.26
N GLU A 153 -13.50 -7.98 -8.44
CA GLU A 153 -14.45 -7.64 -9.50
C GLU A 153 -15.19 -8.87 -10.04
N HIS A 154 -14.49 -9.98 -10.25
CA HIS A 154 -15.13 -11.23 -10.70
C HIS A 154 -16.17 -11.72 -9.69
N ARG A 155 -15.86 -11.63 -8.40
CA ARG A 155 -16.83 -12.00 -7.34
C ARG A 155 -18.01 -11.05 -7.29
N ALA A 156 -17.80 -9.75 -7.44
CA ALA A 156 -18.87 -8.76 -7.46
C ALA A 156 -19.85 -8.98 -8.63
N ARG A 157 -19.33 -9.29 -9.83
CA ARG A 157 -20.17 -9.60 -11.01
C ARG A 157 -20.98 -10.88 -10.85
N ARG A 158 -20.43 -11.91 -10.19
CA ARG A 158 -21.15 -13.17 -9.93
C ARG A 158 -22.23 -13.05 -8.84
N ALA A 159 -22.16 -12.03 -8.00
CA ALA A 159 -23.11 -11.80 -6.91
C ALA A 159 -24.31 -10.93 -7.31
N GLN A 160 -24.29 -10.33 -8.51
CA GLN A 160 -25.43 -9.62 -9.07
C GLN A 160 -26.27 -10.62 -9.90
N PRO A 161 -27.52 -10.92 -9.49
CA PRO A 161 -28.41 -11.86 -10.17
C PRO A 161 -28.91 -11.35 -11.53
#